data_AF-A0A7U9XCV4-F1
#
_entry.id   AF-A0A7U9XCV4-F1
#
_cell.length_a   1.000
_cell.length_b   1.000
_cell.length_c   1.000
_cell.angle_alpha   90.00
_cell.angle_beta   90.00
_cell.angle_gamma   90.00
#
_symmetry.space_group_name_H-M   'P 1'
#
loop_
_entity.id
_entity.type
_entity.pdbx_description
1 polymer ?
#
loop_
_entity_poly.entity_id
_entity_poly.type
_entity_poly.pdbx_seq_one_letter_code
_entity_poly.pdbx_strand_id
1 'polypeptide(L)'
;MQTSISNKSTELSAGLTQLKDGSYDLASGLGQLSDGSAALVTGTEELVNGAQALSDGANTLNTSGSVLTDGVLRLQKGSAQLSSGTGQLRDGADALAEGNESLADGMSEFKTSGIDKLTEVFDGDIRNVTERIDAMSEVGRNYTSFAGIKEGTPGSTKFIIETRGAK
;
A
#
# COMPACT_ATOMS: atom_id res chain seq x y z
N MET A 1 -65.34 -99.26 -17.84
CA MET A 1 -65.98 -97.93 -17.77
C MET A 1 -65.68 -97.23 -16.44
N GLN A 2 -65.95 -97.85 -15.29
CA GLN A 2 -65.74 -97.25 -13.96
C GLN A 2 -64.27 -96.85 -13.68
N THR A 3 -63.30 -97.70 -14.06
CA THR A 3 -61.86 -97.45 -13.89
C THR A 3 -61.35 -96.24 -14.69
N SER A 4 -61.82 -96.07 -15.94
CA SER A 4 -61.41 -94.96 -16.81
C SER A 4 -61.94 -93.61 -16.34
N ILE A 5 -63.12 -93.59 -15.72
CA ILE A 5 -63.70 -92.38 -15.11
C ILE A 5 -62.91 -91.98 -13.87
N SER A 6 -62.54 -92.95 -13.02
CA SER A 6 -61.72 -92.70 -11.83
C SER A 6 -60.36 -92.10 -12.20
N ASN A 7 -59.67 -92.66 -13.20
CA ASN A 7 -58.36 -92.15 -13.64
C ASN A 7 -58.44 -90.71 -14.16
N LYS A 8 -59.43 -90.39 -14.99
CA LYS A 8 -59.66 -89.01 -15.48
C LYS A 8 -59.98 -88.03 -14.36
N SER A 9 -60.73 -88.46 -13.34
CA SER A 9 -60.99 -87.64 -12.16
C SER A 9 -59.70 -87.37 -11.37
N THR A 10 -58.80 -88.35 -11.27
CA THR A 10 -57.50 -88.17 -10.60
C THR A 10 -56.60 -87.21 -11.38
N GLU A 11 -56.50 -87.35 -12.71
CA GLU A 11 -55.75 -86.43 -13.57
C GLU A 11 -56.27 -84.99 -13.48
N LEU A 12 -57.60 -84.81 -13.54
CA LEU A 12 -58.23 -83.51 -13.37
C LEU A 12 -57.91 -82.89 -12.01
N SER A 13 -57.98 -83.68 -10.93
CA SER A 13 -57.63 -83.22 -9.59
C SER A 13 -56.17 -82.79 -9.51
N ALA A 14 -55.24 -83.55 -10.11
CA ALA A 14 -53.83 -83.18 -10.14
C ALA A 14 -53.60 -81.89 -10.93
N GLY A 15 -54.25 -81.72 -12.08
CA GLY A 15 -54.18 -80.49 -12.87
C GLY A 15 -54.74 -79.26 -12.13
N LEU A 16 -55.84 -79.43 -11.38
CA LEU A 16 -56.39 -78.38 -10.51
C LEU A 16 -55.44 -78.00 -9.37
N THR A 17 -54.77 -78.98 -8.75
CA THR A 17 -53.74 -78.71 -7.74
C THR A 17 -52.57 -77.94 -8.35
N GLN A 18 -52.06 -78.36 -9.51
CA GLN A 18 -50.96 -77.68 -10.18
C GLN A 18 -51.31 -76.25 -10.61
N LEU A 19 -52.53 -76.03 -11.09
CA LEU A 19 -53.02 -74.69 -11.42
C LEU A 19 -53.12 -73.80 -10.17
N LYS A 20 -53.59 -74.36 -9.05
CA LYS A 20 -53.67 -73.67 -7.77
C LYS A 20 -52.28 -73.26 -7.29
N ASP A 21 -51.31 -74.16 -7.33
CA ASP A 21 -49.93 -73.89 -6.91
C ASP A 21 -49.28 -72.83 -7.82
N GLY A 22 -49.41 -72.97 -9.14
CA GLY A 22 -48.92 -71.96 -10.08
C GLY A 22 -49.59 -70.58 -9.92
N SER A 23 -50.85 -70.55 -9.47
CA SER A 23 -51.54 -69.29 -9.16
C SER A 23 -50.99 -68.65 -7.88
N TYR A 24 -50.62 -69.44 -6.87
CA TYR A 24 -49.95 -68.92 -5.68
C TYR A 24 -48.54 -68.41 -5.98
N ASP A 25 -47.78 -69.13 -6.80
CA ASP A 25 -46.44 -68.70 -7.23
C ASP A 25 -46.51 -67.37 -8.01
N LEU A 26 -47.47 -67.26 -8.93
CA LEU A 26 -47.71 -66.01 -9.67
C LEU A 26 -48.08 -64.86 -8.73
N ALA A 27 -49.00 -65.10 -7.77
CA ALA A 27 -49.39 -64.09 -6.80
C ALA A 27 -48.19 -63.64 -5.93
N SER A 28 -47.34 -64.57 -5.52
CA SER A 28 -46.11 -64.28 -4.79
C SER A 28 -45.13 -63.46 -5.64
N GLY A 29 -44.92 -63.84 -6.91
CA GLY A 29 -44.05 -63.12 -7.84
C GLY A 29 -44.53 -61.70 -8.12
N LEU A 30 -45.85 -61.50 -8.24
CA LEU A 30 -46.45 -60.16 -8.38
C LEU A 30 -46.27 -59.31 -7.11
N GLY A 31 -46.34 -59.92 -5.93
CA GLY A 31 -46.01 -59.25 -4.67
C GLY A 31 -44.56 -58.77 -4.64
N GLN A 32 -43.61 -59.64 -4.97
CA GLN A 32 -42.19 -59.29 -5.05
C GLN A 32 -41.91 -58.19 -6.08
N LEU A 33 -42.57 -58.25 -7.24
CA LEU A 33 -42.45 -57.20 -8.26
C LEU A 33 -42.99 -55.85 -7.78
N SER A 34 -44.12 -55.86 -7.07
CA SER A 34 -44.70 -54.66 -6.46
C SER A 34 -43.73 -54.03 -5.46
N ASP A 35 -43.17 -54.85 -4.56
CA ASP A 35 -42.21 -54.38 -3.55
C ASP A 35 -40.92 -53.84 -4.19
N GLY A 36 -40.39 -54.54 -5.19
CA GLY A 36 -39.23 -54.09 -5.96
C GLY A 36 -39.49 -52.78 -6.72
N SER A 37 -40.70 -52.60 -7.25
CA SER A 37 -41.09 -51.36 -7.92
C SER A 37 -41.21 -50.20 -6.94
N ALA A 38 -41.77 -50.42 -5.76
CA ALA A 38 -41.82 -49.42 -4.69
C ALA A 38 -40.42 -49.01 -4.24
N ALA A 39 -39.52 -49.99 -4.04
CA ALA A 39 -38.12 -49.71 -3.70
C ALA A 39 -37.39 -48.91 -4.79
N LEU A 40 -37.65 -49.20 -6.08
CA LEU A 40 -37.08 -48.45 -7.20
C LEU A 40 -37.58 -46.99 -7.22
N VAL A 41 -38.86 -46.75 -6.94
CA VAL A 41 -39.40 -45.40 -6.83
C VAL A 41 -38.68 -44.62 -5.72
N THR A 42 -38.57 -45.20 -4.52
CA THR A 42 -37.85 -44.57 -3.41
C THR A 42 -36.40 -44.28 -3.75
N GLY A 43 -35.67 -45.25 -4.32
CA GLY A 43 -34.27 -45.05 -4.70
C GLY A 43 -34.10 -43.98 -5.80
N THR A 44 -35.08 -43.83 -6.68
CA THR A 44 -35.08 -42.78 -7.72
C THR A 44 -35.34 -41.40 -7.10
N GLU A 45 -36.26 -41.29 -6.14
CA GLU A 45 -36.49 -40.05 -5.38
C GLU A 45 -35.24 -39.62 -4.60
N GLU A 46 -34.56 -40.56 -3.94
CA GLU A 46 -33.29 -40.31 -3.25
C GLU A 46 -32.21 -39.82 -4.23
N LEU A 47 -32.11 -40.44 -5.41
CA LEU A 47 -31.17 -40.02 -6.45
C LEU A 47 -31.46 -38.59 -6.94
N VAL A 48 -32.73 -38.25 -7.17
CA VAL A 48 -33.14 -36.89 -7.57
C VAL A 48 -32.75 -35.87 -6.50
N ASN A 49 -33.02 -36.17 -5.23
CA ASN A 49 -32.64 -35.30 -4.12
C ASN A 49 -31.11 -35.13 -4.02
N GLY A 50 -30.35 -36.21 -4.17
CA GLY A 50 -28.89 -36.17 -4.20
C GLY A 50 -28.34 -35.34 -5.36
N ALA A 51 -28.93 -35.47 -6.56
CA ALA A 51 -28.55 -34.69 -7.74
C ALA A 51 -28.85 -33.20 -7.55
N GLN A 52 -29.98 -32.85 -6.94
CA GLN A 52 -30.33 -31.46 -6.61
C GLN A 52 -29.33 -30.87 -5.62
N ALA A 53 -29.01 -31.60 -4.54
CA ALA A 53 -28.02 -31.15 -3.55
C ALA A 53 -26.62 -30.94 -4.17
N LEU A 54 -26.20 -31.81 -5.09
CA LEU A 54 -24.95 -31.65 -5.83
C LEU A 54 -24.97 -30.40 -6.73
N SER A 55 -26.08 -30.15 -7.42
CA SER A 55 -26.27 -28.96 -8.25
C SER A 55 -26.18 -27.67 -7.41
N ASP A 56 -26.84 -27.64 -6.26
CA ASP A 56 -26.82 -26.49 -5.35
C ASP A 56 -25.41 -26.26 -4.78
N GLY A 57 -24.69 -27.34 -4.44
CA GLY A 57 -23.30 -27.29 -4.03
C GLY A 57 -22.38 -26.75 -5.13
N ALA A 58 -22.55 -27.18 -6.38
CA ALA A 58 -21.79 -26.68 -7.52
C ALA A 58 -22.05 -25.18 -7.79
N ASN A 59 -23.30 -24.74 -7.67
CA ASN A 59 -23.64 -23.32 -7.79
C ASN A 59 -22.99 -22.49 -6.68
N THR A 60 -23.02 -22.98 -5.44
CA THR A 60 -22.36 -22.33 -4.29
C THR A 60 -20.85 -22.21 -4.50
N LEU A 61 -20.21 -23.26 -5.00
CA LEU A 61 -18.79 -23.27 -5.31
C LEU A 61 -18.45 -22.25 -6.41
N ASN A 62 -19.26 -22.18 -7.47
CA ASN A 62 -19.06 -21.23 -8.55
C ASN A 62 -19.18 -19.77 -8.05
N THR A 63 -20.20 -19.46 -7.25
CA THR A 63 -20.35 -18.13 -6.64
C THR A 63 -19.17 -17.79 -5.74
N SER A 64 -18.72 -18.74 -4.91
CA SER A 64 -17.57 -18.55 -4.02
C SER A 64 -16.27 -18.33 -4.80
N GLY A 65 -16.09 -19.02 -5.94
CA GLY A 65 -14.97 -18.83 -6.84
C GLY A 65 -14.90 -17.42 -7.44
N SER A 66 -16.06 -16.85 -7.82
CA SER A 66 -16.14 -15.46 -8.28
C SER A 66 -15.76 -14.46 -7.18
N VAL A 67 -16.27 -14.65 -5.95
CA VAL A 67 -15.93 -13.80 -4.81
C VAL A 67 -14.43 -13.86 -4.49
N LEU A 68 -13.83 -15.05 -4.54
CA LEU A 68 -12.40 -15.22 -4.33
C LEU A 68 -11.59 -14.49 -5.41
N THR A 69 -12.00 -14.58 -6.67
CA THR A 69 -11.35 -13.89 -7.79
C THR A 69 -11.38 -12.37 -7.60
N ASP A 70 -12.52 -11.81 -7.22
CA ASP A 70 -12.65 -10.39 -6.91
C ASP A 70 -11.76 -9.97 -5.73
N GLY A 71 -11.67 -10.81 -4.70
CA GLY A 71 -10.77 -10.62 -3.57
C GLY A 71 -9.30 -10.55 -3.98
N VAL A 72 -8.86 -11.47 -4.84
CA VAL A 72 -7.49 -11.50 -5.38
C VAL A 72 -7.19 -10.24 -6.21
N LEU A 73 -8.13 -9.80 -7.07
CA LEU A 73 -7.96 -8.57 -7.84
C LEU A 73 -7.85 -7.32 -6.96
N ARG A 74 -8.63 -7.26 -5.87
CA ARG A 74 -8.54 -6.17 -4.87
C ARG A 74 -7.18 -6.18 -4.17
N LEU A 75 -6.69 -7.36 -3.78
CA LEU A 75 -5.37 -7.50 -3.15
C LEU A 75 -4.24 -7.06 -4.09
N GLN A 76 -4.31 -7.45 -5.37
CA GLN A 76 -3.34 -7.04 -6.38
C GLN A 76 -3.31 -5.51 -6.54
N LYS A 77 -4.50 -4.87 -6.64
CA LYS A 77 -4.61 -3.40 -6.72
C LYS A 77 -4.03 -2.72 -5.48
N GLY A 78 -4.38 -3.19 -4.28
CA GLY A 78 -3.85 -2.65 -3.03
C GLY A 78 -2.33 -2.79 -2.92
N SER A 79 -1.78 -3.92 -3.38
CA SER A 79 -0.33 -4.16 -3.39
C SER A 79 0.39 -3.21 -4.35
N ALA A 80 -0.18 -2.96 -5.54
CA ALA A 80 0.36 -1.99 -6.49
C ALA A 80 0.34 -0.55 -5.92
N GLN A 81 -0.75 -0.17 -5.24
CA GLN A 81 -0.86 1.12 -4.56
C GLN A 81 0.18 1.26 -3.45
N LEU A 82 0.37 0.22 -2.63
CA LEU A 82 1.39 0.21 -1.57
C LEU A 82 2.80 0.35 -2.14
N SER A 83 3.11 -0.36 -3.23
CA SER A 83 4.40 -0.24 -3.92
C SER A 83 4.63 1.17 -4.45
N SER A 84 3.62 1.79 -5.06
CA SER A 84 3.69 3.18 -5.53
C SER A 84 3.91 4.16 -4.38
N GLY A 85 3.14 4.03 -3.29
CA GLY A 85 3.27 4.89 -2.12
C GLY A 85 4.64 4.76 -1.45
N THR A 86 5.20 3.54 -1.42
CA THR A 86 6.57 3.30 -0.92
C THR A 86 7.61 3.97 -1.80
N GLY A 87 7.44 3.96 -3.13
CA GLY A 87 8.28 4.70 -4.06
C GLY A 87 8.25 6.21 -3.79
N GLN A 88 7.05 6.78 -3.66
CA GLN A 88 6.89 8.21 -3.35
C GLN A 88 7.51 8.59 -2.00
N LEU A 89 7.39 7.73 -0.99
CA LEU A 89 8.00 7.96 0.32
C LEU A 89 9.53 7.98 0.24
N ARG A 90 10.12 7.05 -0.52
CA ARG A 90 11.57 7.03 -0.76
C ARG A 90 12.01 8.32 -1.47
N ASP A 91 11.35 8.66 -2.58
CA ASP A 91 11.71 9.85 -3.36
C ASP A 91 11.58 11.14 -2.51
N GLY A 92 10.57 11.22 -1.63
CA GLY A 92 10.43 12.31 -0.67
C GLY A 92 11.50 12.33 0.42
N ALA A 93 11.98 11.17 0.87
CA ALA A 93 13.08 11.06 1.83
C ALA A 93 14.40 11.50 1.20
N ASP A 94 14.66 11.13 -0.05
CA ASP A 94 15.84 11.55 -0.81
C ASP A 94 15.84 13.08 -0.99
N ALA A 95 14.71 13.66 -1.41
CA ALA A 95 14.57 15.12 -1.53
C ALA A 95 14.77 15.86 -0.19
N LEU A 96 14.31 15.28 0.92
CA LEU A 96 14.55 15.84 2.26
C LEU A 96 16.03 15.79 2.64
N ALA A 97 16.74 14.71 2.30
CA ALA A 97 18.17 14.60 2.52
C ALA A 97 18.95 15.65 1.74
N GLU A 98 18.67 15.79 0.43
CA GLU A 98 19.27 16.83 -0.43
C GLU A 98 18.99 18.25 0.09
N GLY A 99 17.77 18.52 0.55
CA GLY A 99 17.40 19.79 1.16
C GLY A 99 18.17 20.08 2.45
N ASN A 100 18.40 19.06 3.28
CA ASN A 100 19.20 19.20 4.51
C ASN A 100 20.68 19.46 4.22
N GLU A 101 21.25 18.82 3.19
CA GLU A 101 22.62 19.09 2.73
C GLU A 101 22.74 20.54 2.24
N SER A 102 21.81 20.98 1.37
CA SER A 102 21.77 22.36 0.87
C SER A 102 21.64 23.38 2.00
N LEU A 103 20.83 23.08 3.01
CA LEU A 103 20.69 23.93 4.20
C LEU A 103 21.98 23.99 5.01
N ALA A 104 22.66 22.86 5.20
CA ALA A 104 23.92 22.79 5.91
C ALA A 104 25.01 23.61 5.20
N ASP A 105 25.11 23.49 3.87
CA ASP A 105 26.02 24.28 3.04
C ASP A 105 25.72 25.77 3.15
N GLY A 106 24.45 26.16 3.02
CA GLY A 106 24.03 27.56 3.16
C GLY A 106 24.33 28.14 4.55
N MET A 107 24.19 27.33 5.61
CA MET A 107 24.56 27.74 6.97
C MET A 107 26.07 27.92 7.14
N SER A 108 26.87 27.04 6.52
CA SER A 108 28.33 27.16 6.50
C SER A 108 28.78 28.42 5.76
N GLU A 109 28.17 28.70 4.62
CA GLU A 109 28.43 29.92 3.85
C GLU A 109 27.99 31.17 4.62
N PHE A 110 26.79 31.16 5.21
CA PHE A 110 26.29 32.28 6.02
C PHE A 110 27.24 32.60 7.18
N LYS A 111 27.76 31.57 7.86
CA LYS A 111 28.77 31.75 8.90
C LYS A 111 30.06 32.35 8.34
N THR A 112 30.63 31.73 7.32
CA THR A 112 31.97 32.07 6.81
C THR A 112 31.98 33.41 6.06
N SER A 113 31.03 33.60 5.16
CA SER A 113 30.96 34.78 4.29
C SER A 113 30.20 35.94 4.94
N GLY A 114 29.26 35.66 5.85
CA GLY A 114 28.49 36.69 6.54
C GLY A 114 29.11 37.07 7.88
N ILE A 115 29.04 36.14 8.85
CA ILE A 115 29.40 36.42 10.25
C ILE A 115 30.90 36.65 10.43
N ASP A 116 31.74 35.75 9.92
CA ASP A 116 33.19 35.80 10.16
C ASP A 116 33.82 37.04 9.50
N LYS A 117 33.45 37.35 8.24
CA LYS A 117 33.89 38.58 7.56
C LYS A 117 33.44 39.86 8.27
N LEU A 118 32.20 39.90 8.76
CA LEU A 118 31.69 41.05 9.50
C LEU A 118 32.52 41.27 10.77
N THR A 119 32.84 40.18 11.47
CA THR A 119 33.66 40.22 12.69
C THR A 119 35.07 40.74 12.39
N GLU A 120 35.70 40.29 11.30
CA GLU A 120 37.02 40.76 10.86
C GLU A 120 37.06 42.28 10.60
N VAL A 121 36.06 42.81 9.90
CA VAL A 121 35.93 44.26 9.65
C VAL A 121 35.79 45.05 10.95
N PHE A 122 34.99 44.56 11.89
CA PHE A 122 34.78 45.23 13.18
C PHE A 122 35.99 45.16 14.11
N ASP A 123 36.69 44.02 14.15
CA ASP A 123 37.80 43.84 15.08
C ASP A 123 39.11 44.45 14.61
N GLY A 124 39.41 44.38 13.31
CA GLY A 124 40.67 44.83 12.73
C GLY A 124 40.54 46.18 12.03
N ASP A 125 39.82 46.20 10.91
CA ASP A 125 39.86 47.33 9.98
C ASP A 125 39.30 48.62 10.57
N ILE A 126 38.15 48.55 11.26
CA ILE A 126 37.55 49.75 11.86
C ILE A 126 38.41 50.28 13.01
N ARG A 127 38.94 49.41 13.89
CA ARG A 127 39.81 49.87 15.00
C ARG A 127 41.07 50.53 14.46
N ASN A 128 41.73 49.91 13.48
CA ASN A 128 42.90 50.49 12.82
C ASN A 128 42.61 51.83 12.14
N VAL A 129 41.44 51.97 11.50
CA VAL A 129 41.02 53.24 10.88
C VAL A 129 40.77 54.31 11.94
N THR A 130 40.10 53.97 13.05
CA THR A 130 39.88 54.91 14.17
C THR A 130 41.20 55.37 14.78
N GLU A 131 42.12 54.45 15.06
CA GLU A 131 43.45 54.78 15.60
C GLU A 131 44.23 55.71 14.65
N ARG A 132 44.17 55.47 13.34
CA ARG A 132 44.81 56.35 12.34
C ARG A 132 44.16 57.73 12.28
N ILE A 133 42.83 57.81 12.38
CA ILE A 133 42.10 59.09 12.44
C ILE A 133 42.51 59.88 13.69
N ASP A 134 42.60 59.22 14.84
CA ASP A 134 43.01 59.85 16.10
C ASP A 134 44.46 60.36 16.02
N ALA A 135 45.38 59.55 15.49
CA ALA A 135 46.76 59.97 15.26
C ALA A 135 46.86 61.15 14.28
N MET A 136 46.10 61.13 13.17
CA MET A 136 46.05 62.25 12.22
C MET A 136 45.44 63.51 12.85
N SER A 137 44.41 63.36 13.68
CA SER A 137 43.78 64.47 14.42
C SER A 137 44.75 65.10 15.42
N GLU A 138 45.56 64.29 16.10
CA GLU A 138 46.61 64.77 17.00
C GLU A 138 47.71 65.53 16.24
N VAL A 139 48.23 64.96 15.14
CA VAL A 139 49.22 65.63 14.29
C VAL A 139 48.66 66.94 13.75
N GLY A 140 47.42 66.94 13.26
CA GLY A 140 46.76 68.15 12.74
C GLY A 140 46.58 69.25 13.79
N ARG A 141 46.28 68.89 15.04
CA ARG A 141 46.18 69.85 16.16
C ARG A 141 47.53 70.48 16.52
N ASN A 142 48.62 69.72 16.42
CA ASN A 142 49.96 70.20 16.73
C ASN A 142 50.66 70.88 15.53
N TYR A 143 50.06 70.83 14.33
CA TYR A 143 50.63 71.38 13.10
C TYR A 143 50.19 72.82 12.85
N THR A 144 51.10 73.77 13.07
CA THR A 144 50.79 75.21 13.00
C THR A 144 51.12 75.86 11.66
N SER A 145 52.01 75.27 10.83
CA SER A 145 52.41 75.87 9.55
C SER A 145 53.03 74.88 8.56
N PHE A 146 52.73 75.04 7.26
CA PHE A 146 53.38 74.30 6.18
C PHE A 146 54.65 74.97 5.62
N ALA A 147 54.70 76.31 5.60
CA ALA A 147 55.81 77.07 5.02
C ALA A 147 56.79 77.63 6.08
N GLY A 148 56.60 77.28 7.35
CA GLY A 148 57.27 77.90 8.49
C GLY A 148 56.58 79.22 8.89
N ILE A 149 56.25 79.36 10.17
CA ILE A 149 55.73 80.63 10.73
C ILE A 149 56.89 81.40 11.35
N LYS A 150 56.94 82.72 11.14
CA LYS A 150 57.88 83.60 11.83
C LYS A 150 57.58 83.62 13.32
N GLU A 151 58.63 83.67 14.14
CA GLU A 151 58.56 83.71 15.60
C GLU A 151 57.60 84.81 16.07
N GLY A 152 56.58 84.44 16.85
CA GLY A 152 55.55 85.34 17.38
C GLY A 152 54.29 85.55 16.51
N THR A 153 54.16 84.91 15.34
CA THR A 153 52.97 85.06 14.48
C THR A 153 52.02 83.86 14.60
N PRO A 154 50.75 84.05 15.02
CA PRO A 154 49.79 82.95 15.11
C PRO A 154 49.41 82.42 13.72
N GLY A 155 49.47 81.10 13.53
CA GLY A 155 49.09 80.42 12.29
C GLY A 155 48.38 79.10 12.59
N SER A 156 47.40 78.74 11.76
CA SER A 156 46.67 77.48 11.84
C SER A 156 46.51 76.88 10.44
N THR A 157 46.76 75.58 10.31
CA THR A 157 46.51 74.83 9.07
C THR A 157 45.30 73.93 9.25
N LYS A 158 44.30 74.04 8.38
CA LYS A 158 43.11 73.19 8.41
C LYS A 158 43.27 72.03 7.43
N PHE A 159 43.34 70.82 7.93
CA PHE A 159 43.26 69.61 7.10
C PHE A 159 41.80 69.30 6.81
N ILE A 160 41.46 69.10 5.54
CA ILE A 160 40.14 68.65 5.09
C ILE A 160 40.31 67.24 4.55
N ILE A 161 39.72 66.25 5.24
CA ILE A 161 39.71 64.86 4.80
C ILE A 161 38.38 64.62 4.12
N GLU A 162 38.41 64.46 2.79
CA GLU A 162 37.24 64.02 2.03
C GLU A 162 37.23 62.49 1.95
N THR A 163 36.26 61.85 2.62
CA THR A 163 35.98 60.43 2.40
C THR A 163 34.95 60.30 1.30
N ARG A 164 35.24 59.52 0.25
CA ARG A 164 34.18 59.09 -0.67
C ARG A 164 33.30 58.10 0.08
N GLY A 165 32.01 58.40 0.22
CA GLY A 165 31.05 57.45 0.78
C GLY A 165 31.08 56.15 -0.03
N ALA A 166 31.12 55.02 0.66
CA ALA A 166 30.96 53.72 0.02
C ALA A 166 29.59 53.71 -0.70
N LYS A 167 29.60 53.38 -1.99
CA LYS A 167 28.37 53.10 -2.75
C LYS A 167 27.85 51.72 -2.41
#